data_AF-A0A1Q9P5S9-F1
#
_entry.id   AF-A0A1Q9P5S9-F1
#
_cell.length_a   1.000
_cell.length_b   1.000
_cell.length_c   1.000
_cell.angle_alpha   90.00
_cell.angle_beta   90.00
_cell.angle_gamma   90.00
#
_symmetry.space_group_name_H-M   'P 1'
#
loop_
_entity.id
_entity.type
_entity.pdbx_description
1 polymer ?
#
loop_
_entity_poly.entity_id
_entity_poly.type
_entity_poly.pdbx_seq_one_letter_code
_entity_poly.pdbx_strand_id
1 'polypeptide(L)'
;MNDDSDQILNALRDAGENGLLIGELADRLGIDSQKITKTITTLMSEGRIMQKQELEKERYMIKTPVVDDAEPSALSDMNGCPCFHCLKIGRCGIRQPESPVTCKELEEWLGADLGAAIS
;
A
#
# COMPACT_ATOMS: atom_id res chain seq x y z
N MET A 1 -27.10 8.49 1.47
CA MET A 1 -26.30 7.48 2.18
C MET A 1 -26.63 6.15 1.53
N ASN A 2 -25.70 5.56 0.78
CA ASN A 2 -25.92 4.27 0.13
C ASN A 2 -25.50 3.17 1.10
N ASP A 3 -26.44 2.77 1.96
CA ASP A 3 -26.27 1.72 2.97
C ASP A 3 -25.67 0.44 2.37
N ASP A 4 -26.15 0.05 1.18
CA ASP A 4 -25.66 -1.15 0.49
C ASP A 4 -24.18 -1.07 0.09
N SER A 5 -23.69 0.11 -0.31
CA SER A 5 -22.29 0.28 -0.73
C SER A 5 -21.35 0.13 0.46
N ASP A 6 -21.71 0.72 1.61
CA ASP A 6 -20.91 0.62 2.83
C ASP A 6 -20.93 -0.81 3.38
N GLN A 7 -22.08 -1.50 3.32
CA GLN A 7 -22.21 -2.91 3.68
C GLN A 7 -21.35 -3.83 2.80
N ILE A 8 -21.38 -3.64 1.48
CA ILE A 8 -20.55 -4.41 0.54
C ILE A 8 -19.07 -4.20 0.82
N LEU A 9 -18.65 -2.94 1.05
CA LEU A 9 -17.25 -2.66 1.38
C LEU A 9 -16.83 -3.28 2.71
N ASN A 10 -17.66 -3.23 3.75
CA ASN A 10 -17.33 -3.87 5.01
C ASN A 10 -17.18 -5.39 4.86
N ALA A 11 -18.10 -6.05 4.14
CA ALA A 11 -17.98 -7.49 3.87
C ALA A 11 -16.72 -7.85 3.08
N LEU A 12 -16.35 -7.03 2.08
CA LEU A 12 -15.11 -7.21 1.32
C LEU A 12 -13.86 -6.96 2.16
N ARG A 13 -13.92 -6.03 3.13
CA ARG A 13 -12.83 -5.75 4.07
C ARG A 13 -12.60 -6.92 5.00
N ASP A 14 -13.68 -7.52 5.51
CA ASP A 14 -13.63 -8.69 6.39
C ASP A 14 -13.06 -9.92 5.67
N ALA A 15 -13.26 -10.02 4.35
CA ALA A 15 -12.71 -11.08 3.52
C ALA A 15 -11.22 -10.88 3.15
N GLY A 16 -10.73 -9.64 3.19
CA GLY A 16 -9.35 -9.29 2.86
C GLY A 16 -8.93 -9.74 1.45
N GLU A 17 -7.75 -10.36 1.35
CA GLU A 17 -7.15 -10.81 0.09
C GLU A 17 -7.84 -12.02 -0.56
N ASN A 18 -8.62 -12.76 0.23
CA ASN A 18 -9.42 -13.86 -0.30
C ASN A 18 -10.56 -13.34 -1.18
N GLY A 19 -11.02 -12.10 -0.93
CA GLY A 19 -12.16 -11.51 -1.63
C GLY A 19 -13.47 -12.30 -1.45
N LEU A 20 -14.51 -11.88 -2.14
CA LEU A 20 -15.83 -12.55 -2.14
C LEU A 20 -16.43 -12.60 -3.55
N LEU A 21 -17.21 -13.64 -3.79
CA LEU A 21 -18.10 -13.80 -4.94
C LEU A 21 -19.37 -12.96 -4.75
N ILE A 22 -20.03 -12.60 -5.86
CA ILE A 22 -21.35 -11.94 -5.82
C ILE A 22 -22.38 -12.79 -5.05
N GLY A 23 -22.37 -14.11 -5.23
CA GLY A 23 -23.23 -15.02 -4.49
C GLY A 23 -22.97 -14.99 -2.99
N GLU A 24 -21.70 -14.97 -2.57
CA GLU A 24 -21.33 -14.89 -1.15
C GLU A 24 -21.72 -13.55 -0.54
N LEU A 25 -21.60 -12.45 -1.28
CA LEU A 25 -22.09 -11.14 -0.85
C LEU A 25 -23.62 -11.13 -0.71
N ALA A 26 -24.34 -11.76 -1.64
CA ALA A 26 -25.80 -11.85 -1.59
C ALA A 26 -26.27 -12.64 -0.37
N ASP A 27 -25.65 -13.80 -0.12
CA ASP A 27 -25.99 -14.66 1.02
C ASP A 27 -25.65 -14.00 2.37
N ARG A 28 -24.52 -13.28 2.45
CA ARG A 28 -24.08 -12.61 3.69
C ARG A 28 -24.90 -11.37 4.02
N LEU A 29 -25.24 -10.57 3.01
CA LEU A 29 -25.86 -9.26 3.20
C LEU A 29 -27.39 -9.31 3.03
N GLY A 30 -27.94 -10.39 2.49
CA GLY A 30 -29.36 -10.48 2.15
C GLY A 30 -29.78 -9.50 1.03
N ILE A 31 -28.82 -9.09 0.20
CA ILE A 31 -29.03 -8.13 -0.89
C ILE A 31 -29.18 -8.90 -2.20
N ASP A 32 -30.10 -8.44 -3.06
CA ASP A 32 -30.28 -8.99 -4.39
C ASP A 32 -28.98 -8.93 -5.23
N SER A 33 -28.68 -10.03 -5.92
CA SER A 33 -27.45 -10.16 -6.69
C SER A 33 -27.33 -9.12 -7.81
N GLN A 34 -28.43 -8.68 -8.44
CA GLN A 34 -28.36 -7.62 -9.45
C GLN A 34 -28.00 -6.26 -8.84
N LYS A 35 -28.50 -6.00 -7.63
CA LYS A 35 -28.18 -4.77 -6.89
C LYS A 35 -26.71 -4.77 -6.47
N ILE A 36 -26.18 -5.92 -6.04
CA ILE A 36 -24.75 -6.10 -5.77
C ILE A 36 -23.93 -5.88 -7.04
N THR A 37 -24.27 -6.51 -8.17
CA THR A 37 -23.55 -6.35 -9.44
C THR A 37 -23.48 -4.88 -9.87
N LYS A 38 -24.59 -4.13 -9.77
CA LYS A 38 -24.59 -2.70 -10.07
C LYS A 38 -23.65 -1.93 -9.16
N THR A 39 -23.70 -2.21 -7.85
CA THR A 39 -22.89 -1.52 -6.84
C THR A 39 -21.40 -1.84 -6.99
N ILE A 40 -21.05 -3.11 -7.22
CA ILE A 40 -19.70 -3.58 -7.55
C ILE A 40 -19.18 -2.84 -8.78
N THR A 41 -19.97 -2.76 -9.86
CA THR A 41 -19.57 -2.07 -11.09
C THR A 41 -19.23 -0.59 -10.82
N THR A 42 -20.07 0.10 -10.03
CA THR A 42 -19.81 1.47 -9.60
C THR A 42 -18.53 1.59 -8.77
N LEU A 43 -18.37 0.74 -7.75
CA LEU A 43 -17.19 0.74 -6.87
C LEU A 43 -15.89 0.40 -7.63
N MET A 44 -15.96 -0.45 -8.66
CA MET A 44 -14.84 -0.74 -9.56
C MET A 44 -14.48 0.49 -10.41
N SER A 45 -15.49 1.16 -10.98
CA SER A 45 -15.28 2.39 -11.75
C SER A 45 -14.69 3.52 -10.90
N GLU A 46 -15.02 3.57 -9.61
CA GLU A 46 -14.44 4.48 -8.62
C GLU A 46 -13.04 4.05 -8.15
N GLY A 47 -12.58 2.85 -8.53
CA GLY A 47 -11.30 2.30 -8.11
C GLY A 47 -11.23 1.92 -6.63
N ARG A 48 -12.36 1.68 -5.96
CA ARG A 48 -12.42 1.29 -4.54
C ARG A 48 -12.29 -0.21 -4.33
N ILE A 49 -12.65 -0.99 -5.34
CA ILE A 49 -12.55 -2.45 -5.35
C ILE A 49 -11.88 -2.91 -6.64
N MET A 50 -11.31 -4.10 -6.63
CA MET A 50 -10.74 -4.75 -7.80
C MET A 50 -11.29 -6.16 -7.96
N GLN A 51 -11.30 -6.62 -9.21
CA GLN A 51 -11.65 -7.98 -9.56
C GLN A 51 -10.36 -8.81 -9.64
N LYS A 52 -10.29 -9.88 -8.85
CA LYS A 52 -9.25 -10.90 -8.93
C LYS A 52 -9.73 -11.99 -9.89
N GLN A 53 -9.03 -12.14 -11.02
CA GLN A 53 -9.28 -13.23 -11.95
C GLN A 53 -8.61 -14.50 -11.41
N GLU A 54 -9.36 -15.31 -10.69
CA GLU A 54 -9.01 -16.72 -10.46
C GLU A 54 -9.64 -17.58 -11.56
N LEU A 55 -8.96 -18.69 -11.90
CA LEU A 55 -9.20 -19.54 -13.08
C LEU A 55 -10.66 -20.02 -13.29
N GLU A 56 -11.53 -19.89 -12.29
CA GLU A 56 -12.91 -20.39 -12.35
C GLU A 56 -14.01 -19.41 -11.91
N LYS A 57 -13.71 -18.46 -11.01
CA LYS A 57 -14.75 -17.56 -10.45
C LYS A 57 -14.20 -16.17 -10.15
N GLU A 58 -15.00 -15.17 -10.49
CA GLU A 58 -14.69 -13.76 -10.31
C GLU A 58 -14.87 -13.36 -8.83
N ARG A 59 -13.76 -13.08 -8.16
CA ARG A 59 -13.76 -12.58 -6.78
C ARG A 59 -13.47 -11.09 -6.76
N TYR A 60 -14.15 -10.38 -5.86
CA TYR A 60 -13.95 -8.95 -5.66
C TYR A 60 -13.29 -8.74 -4.31
N MET A 61 -12.37 -7.78 -4.23
CA MET A 61 -11.71 -7.39 -2.99
C MET A 61 -11.58 -5.86 -2.95
N ILE A 62 -11.44 -5.31 -1.75
CA ILE A 62 -11.11 -3.88 -1.63
C ILE A 62 -9.77 -3.64 -2.33
N LYS A 63 -9.72 -2.58 -3.13
CA LYS A 63 -8.46 -2.02 -3.60
C LYS A 63 -7.85 -1.29 -2.42
N THR A 64 -7.23 -2.04 -1.54
CA THR A 64 -6.27 -1.47 -0.60
C THR A 64 -5.19 -0.85 -1.49
N PRO A 65 -4.66 0.35 -1.17
CA PRO A 65 -3.36 0.70 -1.70
C PRO A 65 -2.46 -0.44 -1.25
N VAL A 66 -2.16 -1.32 -2.21
CA VAL A 66 -1.17 -2.36 -2.07
C VAL A 66 0.09 -1.58 -1.70
N VAL A 67 0.41 -1.58 -0.40
CA VAL A 67 1.80 -1.71 0.00
C VAL A 67 2.18 -3.00 -0.69
N ASP A 68 2.90 -2.87 -1.78
CA ASP A 68 3.43 -3.98 -2.53
C ASP A 68 4.20 -4.83 -1.52
N ASP A 69 3.61 -5.96 -1.13
CA ASP A 69 4.33 -7.08 -0.52
C ASP A 69 5.19 -7.80 -1.60
N ALA A 70 5.29 -7.25 -2.83
CA ALA A 70 6.55 -7.33 -3.53
C ALA A 70 7.49 -6.33 -2.85
N GLU A 71 8.23 -6.81 -1.84
CA GLU A 71 9.48 -6.24 -1.34
C GLU A 71 9.81 -4.89 -2.00
N PRO A 72 9.44 -3.74 -1.39
CA PRO A 72 10.00 -2.48 -1.84
C PRO A 72 11.49 -2.66 -1.63
N SER A 73 12.21 -2.89 -2.72
CA SER A 73 13.60 -3.26 -2.73
C SER A 73 14.33 -2.27 -1.83
N ALA A 74 14.67 -2.72 -0.62
CA ALA A 74 15.32 -2.03 0.46
C ALA A 74 15.44 -0.49 0.30
N LEU A 75 14.37 0.23 0.61
CA LEU A 75 14.51 1.46 1.41
C LEU A 75 14.06 1.15 2.83
N SER A 76 14.43 -0.03 3.35
CA SER A 76 14.20 -0.35 4.75
C SER A 76 15.06 0.59 5.58
N ASP A 77 14.39 1.44 6.34
CA ASP A 77 14.91 2.24 7.43
C ASP A 77 15.96 3.32 7.08
N MET A 78 15.48 4.42 6.47
CA MET A 78 16.17 5.72 6.59
C MET A 78 16.06 6.35 8.01
N ASN A 79 15.63 5.56 9.00
CA ASN A 79 15.50 6.00 10.38
C ASN A 79 16.87 6.48 10.90
N GLY A 80 16.89 7.69 11.46
CA GLY A 80 18.11 8.31 11.96
C GLY A 80 19.01 8.96 10.90
N CYS A 81 18.59 9.06 9.63
CA CYS A 81 19.38 9.74 8.61
C CYS A 81 19.67 11.22 9.02
N PRO A 82 20.93 11.64 9.14
CA PRO A 82 21.29 12.98 9.61
C PRO A 82 20.80 14.08 8.66
N CYS A 83 20.59 13.75 7.39
CA CYS A 83 20.12 14.70 6.38
C CYS A 83 18.71 15.25 6.67
N PHE A 84 17.84 14.53 7.38
CA PHE A 84 16.49 15.01 7.71
C PHE A 84 16.48 16.23 8.65
N HIS A 85 17.53 16.41 9.44
CA HIS A 85 17.65 17.50 10.40
C HIS A 85 18.81 18.45 10.06
N CYS A 86 19.45 18.25 8.91
CA CYS A 86 20.63 19.01 8.51
C CYS A 86 20.27 20.43 8.09
N LEU A 87 20.73 21.42 8.86
CA LEU A 87 20.52 22.85 8.57
C LEU A 87 21.12 23.31 7.24
N LYS A 88 22.03 22.53 6.67
CA LYS A 88 22.72 22.84 5.41
C LYS A 88 22.08 22.17 4.19
N ILE A 89 21.02 21.38 4.36
CA ILE A 89 20.42 20.56 3.30
C ILE A 89 20.02 21.37 2.07
N GLY A 90 19.55 22.61 2.24
CA GLY A 90 19.16 23.50 1.13
C GLY A 90 20.32 23.96 0.23
N ARG A 91 21.58 23.78 0.67
CA ARG A 91 22.80 24.05 -0.12
C ARG A 91 23.61 22.78 -0.40
N CYS A 92 23.12 21.63 0.06
CA CYS A 92 23.80 20.34 -0.06
C CYS A 92 23.65 19.81 -1.49
N GLY A 93 24.75 19.56 -2.18
CA GLY A 93 24.70 19.06 -3.56
C GLY A 93 26.04 18.57 -4.08
N ILE A 94 25.99 17.72 -5.10
CA ILE A 94 27.20 17.21 -5.77
C ILE A 94 27.96 18.40 -6.38
N ARG A 95 29.27 18.48 -6.10
CA ARG A 95 30.16 19.59 -6.50
C ARG A 95 29.82 20.96 -5.86
N GLN A 96 29.07 20.98 -4.76
CA GLN A 96 28.91 22.18 -3.93
C GLN A 96 29.90 22.16 -2.74
N PRO A 97 30.19 23.31 -2.11
CA PRO A 97 31.00 23.34 -0.89
C PRO A 97 30.40 22.47 0.23
N GLU A 98 29.07 22.46 0.32
CA GLU A 98 28.33 21.51 1.15
C GLU A 98 27.92 20.35 0.25
N SER A 99 28.65 19.24 0.31
CA SER A 99 28.45 18.09 -0.57
C SER A 99 28.17 16.83 0.25
N PRO A 100 27.19 16.00 -0.17
CA PRO A 100 26.95 14.72 0.49
C PRO A 100 28.15 13.77 0.35
N VAL A 101 28.97 13.95 -0.69
CA VAL A 101 30.16 13.11 -0.98
C VAL A 101 31.27 13.30 0.07
N THR A 102 31.30 14.45 0.74
CA THR A 102 32.32 14.78 1.75
C THR A 102 31.71 14.94 3.15
N CYS A 103 30.47 14.48 3.34
CA CYS A 103 29.74 14.65 4.59
C CYS A 103 30.07 13.50 5.57
N LYS A 104 30.83 13.82 6.61
CA LYS A 104 31.26 12.86 7.64
C LYS A 104 30.09 12.22 8.40
N GLU A 105 29.08 13.00 8.75
CA GLU A 105 27.89 12.48 9.46
C GLU A 105 27.11 11.47 8.60
N LEU A 106 27.01 11.74 7.29
CA LEU A 106 26.35 10.83 6.35
C LEU A 106 27.19 9.56 6.14
N GLU A 107 28.51 9.70 6.02
CA GLU A 107 29.44 8.57 5.91
C GLU A 107 29.38 7.66 7.14
N GLU A 108 29.35 8.24 8.35
CA GLU A 108 29.21 7.49 9.60
C GLU A 108 27.86 6.78 9.70
N TRP A 109 26.77 7.44 9.30
CA TRP A 109 25.43 6.84 9.29
C TRP A 109 25.33 5.66 8.31
N LEU A 110 25.86 5.80 7.09
CA LEU A 110 25.93 4.72 6.11
C LEU A 110 26.84 3.57 6.56
N GLY A 111 27.92 3.89 7.28
CA GLY A 111 28.86 2.89 7.81
C GLY A 111 28.35 2.14 9.05
N ALA A 112 27.39 2.71 9.80
CA ALA A 112 26.83 2.09 10.99
C ALA A 112 26.03 0.81 10.69
N ASP A 113 25.36 0.75 9.54
CA ASP A 113 24.51 -0.38 9.14
C ASP A 113 25.33 -1.64 8.78
N LEU A 114 26.56 -1.45 8.29
CA LEU A 114 27.50 -2.55 7.99
C LEU A 114 27.94 -3.33 9.23
N GLY A 115 27.75 -2.80 10.45
CA GLY A 115 28.05 -3.50 11.71
C GLY A 115 26.95 -4.45 12.18
N ALA A 116 25.71 -4.28 11.73
CA ALA A 116 24.55 -5.05 12.20
C ALA A 116 24.38 -6.40 11.49
N ALA A 117 24.99 -6.60 10.32
CA ALA A 117 24.88 -7.82 9.52
C ALA A 117 25.87 -8.95 9.92
N ILE A 118 26.70 -8.77 10.94
CA ILE A 118 27.74 -9.74 11.36
C ILE A 118 27.64 -10.09 12.87
N SER A 119 26.45 -10.09 13.47
CA SER A 119 26.25 -10.55 14.85
C SER A 119 25.01 -11.43 14.99
#